data_AF-A0A4R6ILW3-F1
#
_entry.id   AF-A0A4R6ILW3-F1
#
_cell.length_a   1.000
_cell.length_b   1.000
_cell.length_c   1.000
_cell.angle_alpha   90.00
_cell.angle_beta   90.00
_cell.angle_gamma   90.00
#
_symmetry.space_group_name_H-M   'P 1'
#
loop_
_entity.id
_entity.type
_entity.pdbx_description
1 polymer ?
#
loop_
_entity_poly.entity_id
_entity_poly.type
_entity_poly.pdbx_seq_one_letter_code
_entity_poly.pdbx_strand_id
1 'polypeptide(L)'
;MESVDITNAEKEMLAAIGKAMSLTPLAFDELYYAYRYINAQGVASETDVKEIISLGIPLYEALAELKSLPVTAVPDLLRAGLITNEDVKNAFIAMTSVGGFFGSTSL
;
A
#
# COMPACT_ATOMS: atom_id res chain seq x y z
N MET A 1 9.58 12.10 20.14
CA MET A 1 8.88 11.99 18.85
C MET A 1 8.03 10.75 18.97
N GLU A 2 6.76 10.93 19.27
CA GLU A 2 5.82 9.83 19.47
C GLU A 2 5.76 9.06 18.14
N SER A 3 6.03 7.76 18.17
CA SER A 3 5.91 6.94 16.98
C SER A 3 4.48 7.05 16.51
N VAL A 4 4.26 7.49 15.26
CA VAL A 4 2.97 7.27 14.61
C VAL A 4 2.86 5.74 14.49
N ASP A 5 2.22 5.15 15.49
CA ASP A 5 2.04 3.72 15.62
C ASP A 5 0.89 3.34 14.70
N ILE A 6 1.22 2.58 13.66
CA ILE A 6 0.20 1.89 12.87
C ILE A 6 -0.44 0.81 13.77
N THR A 7 -1.75 0.65 13.61
CA THR A 7 -2.58 -0.26 14.41
C THR A 7 -2.15 -1.72 14.23
N ASN A 8 -2.56 -2.60 15.15
CA ASN A 8 -2.31 -4.04 15.00
C ASN A 8 -2.96 -4.61 13.72
N ALA A 9 -4.15 -4.12 13.35
CA ALA A 9 -4.79 -4.50 12.09
C ALA A 9 -3.96 -4.10 10.86
N GLU A 10 -3.32 -2.93 10.88
CA GLU A 10 -2.43 -2.51 9.79
C GLU A 10 -1.15 -3.35 9.75
N LYS A 11 -0.60 -3.74 10.90
CA LYS A 11 0.54 -4.68 10.95
C LYS A 11 0.17 -6.04 10.34
N GLU A 12 -1.01 -6.56 10.65
CA GLU A 12 -1.52 -7.81 10.08
C GLU A 12 -1.73 -7.71 8.57
N MET A 13 -2.30 -6.59 8.09
CA MET A 13 -2.46 -6.32 6.66
C MET A 13 -1.12 -6.27 5.93
N LEU A 14 -0.13 -5.54 6.46
CA LEU A 14 1.21 -5.49 5.89
C LEU A 14 1.86 -6.87 5.89
N ALA A 15 1.71 -7.66 6.96
CA ALA A 15 2.22 -9.03 7.03
C ALA A 15 1.56 -9.94 5.97
N ALA A 16 0.26 -9.78 5.70
CA ALA A 16 -0.43 -10.51 4.65
C ALA A 16 0.14 -10.17 3.25
N ILE A 17 0.35 -8.88 2.97
CA ILE A 17 1.01 -8.43 1.72
C ILE A 17 2.42 -8.99 1.63
N GLY A 18 3.22 -8.85 2.69
CA GLY A 18 4.59 -9.34 2.74
C GLY A 18 4.68 -10.84 2.48
N LYS A 19 3.78 -11.62 3.08
CA LYS A 19 3.66 -13.06 2.83
C LYS A 19 3.28 -13.36 1.37
N ALA A 20 2.28 -12.68 0.84
CA ALA A 20 1.78 -12.94 -0.52
C ALA A 20 2.82 -12.60 -1.59
N MET A 21 3.59 -11.54 -1.37
CA MET A 21 4.70 -11.12 -2.21
C MET A 21 6.01 -11.87 -1.93
N SER A 22 6.02 -12.78 -0.94
CA SER A 22 7.22 -13.50 -0.50
C SER A 22 8.40 -12.57 -0.17
N LEU A 23 8.11 -11.44 0.48
CA LEU A 23 9.13 -10.44 0.82
C LEU A 23 10.16 -11.01 1.80
N THR A 24 11.43 -10.66 1.58
CA THR A 24 12.49 -10.88 2.56
C THR A 24 12.26 -9.99 3.79
N PRO A 25 12.89 -10.28 4.95
CA PRO A 25 12.79 -9.40 6.11
C PRO A 25 13.16 -7.94 5.81
N LEU A 26 14.21 -7.71 5.00
CA LEU A 26 14.63 -6.37 4.58
C LEU A 26 13.56 -5.67 3.74
N ALA A 27 13.02 -6.36 2.74
CA ALA A 27 11.95 -5.82 1.89
C ALA A 27 10.65 -5.56 2.69
N PHE A 28 10.38 -6.38 3.70
CA PHE A 28 9.26 -6.14 4.61
C PHE A 28 9.48 -4.89 5.48
N ASP A 29 10.70 -4.67 5.97
CA ASP A 29 11.03 -3.45 6.73
C ASP A 29 10.89 -2.19 5.85
N GLU A 30 11.28 -2.27 4.58
CA GLU A 30 11.07 -1.20 3.59
C GLU A 30 9.58 -0.88 3.37
N LEU A 31 8.76 -1.92 3.15
CA LEU A 31 7.29 -1.77 3.07
C LEU A 31 6.72 -1.11 4.33
N TYR A 32 7.14 -1.58 5.49
CA TYR A 32 6.69 -1.07 6.78
C TYR A 32 7.06 0.40 6.98
N TYR A 33 8.29 0.79 6.59
CA TYR A 33 8.76 2.17 6.68
C TYR A 33 7.96 3.10 5.76
N ALA A 34 7.82 2.74 4.48
CA ALA A 34 7.06 3.52 3.51
C ALA A 34 5.61 3.72 3.96
N TYR A 35 4.93 2.65 4.40
CA TYR A 35 3.56 2.75 4.90
C TYR A 35 3.43 3.66 6.12
N ARG A 36 4.36 3.56 7.09
CA ARG A 36 4.36 4.43 8.28
C ARG A 36 4.59 5.89 7.92
N TYR A 37 5.46 6.15 6.96
CA TYR A 37 5.76 7.51 6.52
C TYR A 37 4.56 8.14 5.81
N ILE A 38 3.86 7.38 4.94
CA ILE A 38 2.57 7.80 4.35
C ILE A 38 1.53 8.08 5.46
N ASN A 39 1.42 7.18 6.44
CA ASN A 39 0.45 7.36 7.53
C ASN A 39 0.74 8.60 8.39
N ALA A 40 2.01 8.92 8.62
CA ALA A 40 2.42 10.10 9.37
C ALA A 40 2.16 11.41 8.60
N GLN A 41 2.31 11.40 7.27
CA GLN A 41 2.07 12.57 6.41
C GLN A 41 0.58 12.79 6.10
N GLY A 42 -0.25 11.74 6.16
CA GLY A 42 -1.67 11.78 5.80
C GLY A 42 -1.93 11.74 4.28
N VAL A 43 -0.90 11.96 3.46
CA VAL A 43 -0.94 11.85 2.00
C VAL A 43 0.24 11.02 1.50
N ALA A 44 0.03 10.30 0.40
CA ALA A 44 1.07 9.51 -0.21
C ALA A 44 1.88 10.36 -1.21
N SER A 45 3.21 10.33 -1.08
CA SER A 45 4.09 10.93 -2.08
C SER A 45 4.40 9.96 -3.22
N GLU A 46 4.83 10.49 -4.36
CA GLU A 46 5.26 9.65 -5.49
C GLU A 46 6.48 8.78 -5.13
N THR A 47 7.37 9.27 -4.26
CA THR A 47 8.56 8.53 -3.81
C THR A 47 8.15 7.31 -2.99
N ASP A 48 7.32 7.51 -1.96
CA ASP A 48 6.92 6.42 -1.05
C ASP A 48 6.16 5.32 -1.79
N VAL A 49 5.31 5.72 -2.74
CA VAL A 49 4.58 4.76 -3.58
C VAL A 49 5.51 4.01 -4.53
N LYS A 50 6.54 4.66 -5.08
CA LYS A 50 7.55 3.98 -5.90
C LYS A 50 8.38 2.99 -5.09
N GLU A 51 8.70 3.31 -3.84
CA GLU A 51 9.37 2.37 -2.94
C GLU A 51 8.52 1.11 -2.76
N ILE A 52 7.23 1.25 -2.45
CA ILE A 52 6.29 0.12 -2.33
C ILE A 52 6.20 -0.69 -3.64
N ILE A 53 6.09 -0.02 -4.79
CA ILE A 53 6.01 -0.68 -6.10
C ILE A 53 7.30 -1.42 -6.45
N SER A 54 8.46 -0.91 -6.02
CA SER A 54 9.76 -1.57 -6.24
C SER A 54 9.85 -2.94 -5.56
N LEU A 55 9.00 -3.20 -4.56
CA LEU A 55 8.84 -4.49 -3.88
C LEU A 55 7.92 -5.45 -4.66
N GLY A 56 7.45 -5.07 -5.85
CA GLY A 56 6.53 -5.83 -6.69
C GLY A 56 5.05 -5.67 -6.33
N ILE A 57 4.70 -4.81 -5.37
CA ILE A 57 3.32 -4.58 -4.96
C ILE A 57 2.62 -3.68 -5.99
N PRO A 58 1.50 -4.11 -6.62
CA PRO A 58 0.82 -3.38 -7.69
C PRO A 58 -0.05 -2.24 -7.16
N LEU A 59 0.57 -1.29 -6.43
CA LEU A 59 -0.16 -0.21 -5.75
C LEU A 59 -0.75 0.82 -6.73
N TYR A 60 -0.12 1.07 -7.88
CA TYR A 60 -0.71 1.95 -8.89
C TYR A 60 -2.00 1.37 -9.46
N GLU A 61 -2.01 0.07 -9.76
CA GLU A 61 -3.19 -0.63 -10.26
C GLU A 61 -4.32 -0.62 -9.23
N ALA A 62 -4.01 -0.94 -7.97
CA ALA A 62 -4.99 -0.94 -6.90
C ALA A 62 -5.58 0.45 -6.61
N LEU A 63 -4.76 1.50 -6.63
CA LEU A 63 -5.23 2.88 -6.47
C LEU A 63 -6.09 3.34 -7.66
N ALA A 64 -5.71 2.95 -8.87
CA ALA A 64 -6.46 3.25 -10.08
C ALA A 64 -7.84 2.58 -10.07
N GLU A 65 -7.90 1.30 -9.69
CA GLU A 65 -9.15 0.56 -9.53
C GLU A 65 -10.05 1.19 -8.46
N LEU A 66 -9.50 1.47 -7.27
CA LEU A 66 -10.21 2.10 -6.17
C LEU A 66 -10.85 3.44 -6.57
N LYS A 67 -10.18 4.22 -7.41
CA LYS A 67 -10.64 5.53 -7.88
C LYS A 67 -11.38 5.49 -9.22
N SER A 68 -11.54 4.32 -9.85
CA SER A 68 -12.14 4.18 -11.19
C SER A 68 -11.47 5.05 -12.26
N LEU A 69 -10.13 5.09 -12.23
CA LEU A 69 -9.30 5.90 -13.12
C LEU A 69 -8.30 5.03 -13.89
N PRO A 70 -7.75 5.50 -15.02
CA PRO A 70 -6.63 4.83 -15.67
C PRO A 70 -5.38 4.87 -14.78
N VAL A 71 -4.59 3.79 -14.80
CA VAL A 71 -3.32 3.68 -14.04
C VAL A 71 -2.38 4.84 -14.31
N THR A 72 -2.37 5.36 -15.54
CA THR A 72 -1.55 6.51 -15.95
C THR A 72 -1.88 7.82 -15.25
N ALA A 73 -3.05 7.96 -14.62
CA ALA A 73 -3.44 9.14 -13.87
C ALA A 73 -2.89 9.17 -12.43
N VAL A 74 -2.51 8.01 -11.88
CA VAL A 74 -2.11 7.88 -10.46
C VAL A 74 -0.88 8.75 -10.11
N PRO A 75 0.18 8.84 -10.92
CA PRO A 75 1.33 9.70 -10.61
C PRO A 75 0.96 11.18 -10.47
N ASP A 76 0.02 11.68 -11.28
CA ASP A 76 -0.41 13.08 -11.22
C ASP A 76 -1.25 13.36 -9.97
N LEU A 77 -2.07 12.39 -9.54
CA LEU A 77 -2.81 12.49 -8.27
C LEU A 77 -1.87 12.50 -7.06
N LEU A 78 -0.81 11.69 -7.09
CA LEU A 78 0.21 11.68 -6.03
C LEU A 78 0.93 13.04 -5.93
N ARG A 79 1.36 13.60 -7.06
CA ARG A 79 1.98 14.93 -7.10
C ARG A 79 1.04 16.05 -6.64
N ALA A 80 -0.25 15.90 -6.89
CA ALA A 80 -1.28 16.83 -6.44
C ALA A 80 -1.69 16.64 -4.96
N GLY A 81 -1.17 15.62 -4.27
CA GLY A 81 -1.56 15.31 -2.88
C GLY A 81 -2.99 14.79 -2.75
N LEU A 82 -3.55 14.22 -3.83
CA LEU A 82 -4.93 13.74 -3.90
C LEU A 82 -5.09 12.25 -3.58
N ILE A 83 -3.99 11.57 -3.25
CA ILE A 83 -3.99 10.21 -2.70
C ILE A 83 -3.69 10.32 -1.20
N THR A 84 -4.67 9.97 -0.37
CA THR A 84 -4.53 10.02 1.09
C THR A 84 -3.93 8.73 1.64
N ASN A 85 -3.53 8.72 2.91
CA ASN A 85 -3.19 7.49 3.61
C ASN A 85 -4.37 6.50 3.65
N GLU A 86 -5.60 7.00 3.72
CA GLU A 86 -6.81 6.18 3.69
C GLU A 86 -6.98 5.49 2.32
N ASP A 87 -6.68 6.18 1.22
CA ASP A 87 -6.69 5.56 -0.11
C ASP A 87 -5.68 4.40 -0.21
N VAL A 88 -4.46 4.59 0.32
CA VAL A 88 -3.42 3.54 0.33
C VAL A 88 -3.86 2.36 1.21
N LYS A 89 -4.44 2.63 2.38
CA LYS A 89 -4.98 1.60 3.26
C LYS A 89 -6.09 0.80 2.57
N ASN A 90 -7.04 1.47 1.92
CA ASN A 90 -8.13 0.81 1.21
C ASN A 90 -7.63 -0.01 0.02
N ALA A 91 -6.60 0.46 -0.70
CA ALA A 91 -5.94 -0.31 -1.74
C ALA A 91 -5.28 -1.58 -1.18
N PHE A 92 -4.60 -1.50 -0.04
CA PHE A 92 -3.99 -2.65 0.65
C PHE A 92 -5.04 -3.66 1.15
N ILE A 93 -6.17 -3.18 1.69
CA ILE A 93 -7.31 -4.02 2.08
C ILE A 93 -7.90 -4.73 0.86
N ALA A 94 -8.14 -4.01 -0.25
CA ALA A 94 -8.67 -4.59 -1.48
C ALA A 94 -7.74 -5.68 -2.03
N MET A 95 -6.43 -5.46 -2.01
CA MET A 95 -5.44 -6.45 -2.45
C MET A 95 -5.43 -7.71 -1.56
N THR A 96 -5.71 -7.59 -0.27
CA THR A 96 -5.65 -8.72 0.69
C THR A 96 -7.00 -9.40 0.95
N SER A 97 -8.10 -8.86 0.43
CA SER A 97 -9.44 -9.43 0.56
C SER A 97 -9.61 -10.68 -0.31
N VAL A 98 -10.54 -11.56 0.07
CA VAL A 98 -10.90 -12.77 -0.70
C VAL A 98 -11.35 -12.36 -2.11
N GLY A 99 -10.66 -12.85 -3.14
CA GLY A 99 -10.87 -12.47 -4.55
C GLY A 99 -10.05 -11.26 -5.03
N GLY A 100 -9.31 -10.60 -4.14
CA GLY A 100 -8.30 -9.58 -4.49
C GLY A 100 -6.96 -10.20 -4.91
N PHE A 101 -5.99 -9.36 -5.27
CA PHE A 101 -4.66 -9.77 -5.79
C PHE A 101 -3.94 -10.85 -4.95
N PHE A 102 -4.17 -10.89 -3.64
CA PHE A 102 -3.58 -11.84 -2.70
C PHE A 102 -4.63 -12.67 -1.93
N GLY A 103 -5.91 -12.55 -2.31
CA GLY A 103 -6.98 -13.32 -1.70
C GLY A 103 -6.81 -14.81 -2.00
N SER A 104 -6.54 -15.61 -0.97
CA SER A 104 -6.54 -17.07 -1.07
C SER A 104 -7.90 -17.57 -1.57
N THR A 105 -7.97 -18.08 -2.80
CA THR A 105 -9.01 -19.05 -3.18
C THR A 105 -8.60 -20.40 -2.62
N SER A 106 -9.06 -20.71 -1.42
CA SER A 106 -9.15 -22.11 -0.97
C SER A 106 -10.37 -22.74 -1.65
N LEU A 107 -10.12 -23.65 -2.59
CA LEU A 107 -11.02 -24.76 -2.95
C LEU A 107 -10.36 -26.06 -2.49
#